data_AF-A0A015JD17-F1
#
_entry.id   AF-A0A015JD17-F1
#
_cell.length_a   1.000
_cell.length_b   1.000
_cell.length_c   1.000
_cell.angle_alpha   90.00
_cell.angle_beta   90.00
_cell.angle_gamma   90.00
#
_symmetry.space_group_name_H-M   'P 1'
#
loop_
_entity.id
_entity.type
_entity.pdbx_description
1 polymer ?
#
loop_
_entity_poly.entity_id
_entity_poly.type
_entity_poly.pdbx_seq_one_letter_code
_entity_poly.pdbx_strand_id
1 'polypeptide(L)' 'MSNLVISPNEKYLVVYNEEVLSVSRRDVENMTEDYSKLIDNKINQICVSDNKELVYIDDGNELSE' A
#
# COMPACT_ATOMS: atom_id res chain seq x y z
N MET A 1 -13.81 -1.72 4.01
CA MET A 1 -13.51 -0.30 3.70
C MET A 1 -12.14 -0.24 3.07
N SER A 2 -11.93 0.59 2.04
CA SER A 2 -10.65 0.65 1.34
C SER A 2 -9.90 1.92 1.70
N ASN A 3 -8.60 1.80 1.98
CA ASN A 3 -7.72 2.93 2.21
C ASN A 3 -6.84 3.18 0.97
N LEU A 4 -6.63 4.44 0.63
CA LEU A 4 -5.93 4.88 -0.58
C LEU A 4 -4.80 5.80 -0.16
N VAL A 5 -3.58 5.46 -0.55
CA VAL A 5 -2.39 6.26 -0.27
C VAL A 5 -1.63 6.48 -1.56
N ILE A 6 -1.23 7.72 -1.80
CA ILE A 6 -0.50 8.12 -3.00
C ILE A 6 0.91 8.56 -2.60
N SER A 7 1.90 8.28 -3.45
CA SER A 7 3.28 8.70 -3.22
C SER A 7 3.42 10.24 -3.38
N PRO A 8 4.47 10.86 -2.81
CA PRO A 8 4.61 12.32 -2.78
C PRO A 8 4.56 13.02 -4.14
N ASN A 9 5.09 12.38 -5.19
CA ASN A 9 5.05 12.89 -6.57
C ASN A 9 3.99 12.19 -7.43
N GLU A 10 2.97 11.58 -6.81
CA GLU A 10 1.82 10.98 -7.49
C GLU A 10 2.18 9.85 -8.49
N LYS A 11 3.35 9.23 -8.33
CA LYS A 11 3.82 8.16 -9.19
C LYS A 11 3.15 6.82 -8.89
N TYR A 12 2.89 6.57 -7.61
CA TYR A 12 2.35 5.30 -7.14
C TYR A 12 1.12 5.49 -6.28
N LEU A 13 0.10 4.69 -6.57
CA LEU A 13 -1.11 4.57 -5.77
C LEU A 13 -1.12 3.22 -5.08
N VAL A 14 -1.27 3.21 -3.77
CA VAL A 14 -1.46 2.02 -2.95
C VAL A 14 -2.92 1.93 -2.53
N VAL A 15 -3.49 0.74 -2.72
CA VAL A 15 -4.85 0.39 -2.33
C VAL A 15 -4.76 -0.70 -1.27
N TYR A 16 -5.27 -0.41 -0.08
CA TYR A 16 -5.48 -1.41 0.96
C TYR A 16 -6.96 -1.78 1.02
N ASN A 17 -7.26 -3.06 0.81
CA ASN A 17 -8.59 -3.62 0.98
C ASN A 17 -8.67 -4.39 2.30
N GLU A 18 -9.34 -3.81 3.28
CA GLU A 18 -9.49 -4.41 4.61
C GLU A 18 -10.36 -5.68 4.60
N GLU A 19 -11.31 -5.82 3.66
CA GLU A 19 -12.25 -6.95 3.67
C GLU A 19 -11.57 -8.28 3.33
N VAL A 20 -10.54 -8.22 2.49
CA VAL A 20 -9.75 -9.39 2.06
C VAL A 20 -8.30 -9.32 2.52
N LEU A 21 -7.97 -8.33 3.36
CA LEU A 21 -6.62 -8.08 3.86
C LEU A 21 -5.59 -8.12 2.73
N SER A 22 -5.74 -7.23 1.74
CA SER A 22 -4.83 -7.15 0.61
C SER A 22 -4.31 -5.73 0.39
N VAL A 23 -3.04 -5.63 0.01
CA VAL A 23 -2.41 -4.38 -0.42
C VAL A 23 -1.96 -4.53 -1.85
N SER A 24 -2.29 -3.58 -2.71
CA SER A 24 -1.70 -3.50 -4.04
C SER A 24 -1.19 -2.10 -4.35
N ARG A 25 -0.16 -2.02 -5.20
CA ARG A 25 0.41 -0.78 -5.69
C ARG A 25 0.31 -0.74 -7.20
N ARG A 26 -0.04 0.44 -7.71
CA ARG A 26 -0.18 0.72 -9.13
C ARG A 26 0.68 1.91 -9.51
N ASP A 27 1.31 1.80 -10.67
CA ASP A 27 1.88 2.94 -11.38
C ASP A 27 0.72 3.80 -11.91
N VAL A 28 0.71 5.08 -11.54
CA VAL A 28 -0.41 5.99 -11.86
C VAL A 28 -0.39 6.39 -13.34
N GLU A 29 0.79 6.56 -13.92
CA GLU A 29 0.95 6.97 -15.33
C GLU A 29 0.45 5.87 -16.27
N ASN A 30 0.83 4.63 -15.99
CA ASN A 30 0.51 3.48 -16.84
C ASN A 30 -0.76 2.74 -16.41
N MET A 31 -1.30 3.06 -15.23
CA MET A 31 -2.44 2.37 -14.60
C MET A 31 -2.22 0.86 -14.46
N THR A 32 -0.97 0.44 -14.29
CA THR A 32 -0.57 -0.96 -14.17
C THR A 32 -0.28 -1.32 -12.71
N GLU A 33 -0.73 -2.49 -12.28
CA GLU A 33 -0.39 -3.04 -10.98
C GLU A 33 1.00 -3.70 -11.05
N ASP A 34 1.93 -3.23 -10.22
CA ASP A 34 3.31 -3.74 -10.17
C ASP A 34 3.61 -4.52 -8.88
N TYR A 35 2.72 -4.42 -7.88
CA TYR A 35 2.83 -5.12 -6.61
C TYR A 35 1.45 -5.46 -6.05
N SER A 36 1.32 -6.67 -5.50
CA SER A 36 0.11 -7.13 -4.82
C SER A 36 0.46 -8.20 -3.80
N LYS A 37 -0.06 -8.07 -2.58
CA LYS A 37 0.22 -8.98 -1.47
C LYS A 37 -0.98 -9.10 -0.53
N LEU A 38 -1.21 -10.31 -0.02
CA LEU A 38 -2.10 -10.56 1.12
C LEU A 38 -1.35 -10.34 2.42
N ILE A 39 -2.01 -9.71 3.39
CA ILE A 39 -1.45 -9.41 4.70
C ILE A 39 -2.20 -10.19 5.78
N ASP A 40 -1.51 -10.51 6.87
CA ASP A 40 -2.06 -11.36 7.92
C ASP A 40 -2.97 -10.59 8.90
N ASN A 41 -2.77 -9.28 9.02
CA ASN A 41 -3.46 -8.42 9.99
C ASN A 41 -3.96 -7.13 9.35
N LYS A 42 -4.88 -6.46 10.06
CA LYS A 42 -5.34 -5.14 9.64
C LYS A 42 -4.22 -4.10 9.73
N ILE A 43 -4.11 -3.28 8.69
CA ILE A 43 -3.20 -2.14 8.67
C ILE A 43 -3.89 -0.90 9.24
N ASN A 44 -3.23 -0.26 10.19
CA ASN A 44 -3.66 1.01 10.77
C ASN A 44 -3.15 2.20 9.94
N GLN A 45 -1.92 2.12 9.45
CA GLN A 45 -1.29 3.16 8.64
C GLN A 45 -0.44 2.56 7.53
N ILE A 46 -0.47 3.18 6.34
CA ILE A 46 0.33 2.79 5.19
C ILE A 46 0.93 4.03 4.54
N CYS A 47 2.16 3.92 4.05
CA CYS A 47 2.91 4.98 3.38
C CYS A 47 3.69 4.37 2.21
N VAL A 48 3.87 5.15 1.14
CA VAL A 48 4.62 4.73 -0.04
C VAL A 48 5.53 5.86 -0.52
N SER A 49 6.77 5.53 -0.87
CA SER A 49 7.73 6.48 -1.42
C SER A 49 7.72 6.47 -2.95
N ASP A 50 8.25 7.53 -3.57
CA ASP A 50 8.43 7.58 -5.04
C ASP A 50 9.52 6.63 -5.55
N ASN A 51 10.23 5.93 -4.65
CA ASN A 51 11.18 4.86 -4.97
C ASN A 51 10.57 3.48 -4.80
N LYS A 52 9.23 3.38 -4.66
CA LYS A 52 8.48 2.13 -4.46
C LYS A 52 8.67 1.48 -3.08
N GLU A 53 9.25 2.16 -2.11
CA GLU A 53 9.32 1.62 -0.74
C GLU A 53 7.93 1.69 -0.11
N LEU A 54 7.51 0.60 0.53
CA LEU A 54 6.22 0.49 1.17
C LEU A 54 6.43 0.21 2.66
N VAL A 55 5.85 1.07 3.50
CA VAL A 55 5.89 0.91 4.96
C VAL A 55 4.46 0.90 5.47
N TYR A 56 4.14 -0.06 6.33
CA TYR A 56 2.85 -0.11 7.00
C TYR A 56 3.00 -0.53 8.45
N ILE A 57 2.08 -0.02 9.27
CA ILE A 57 1.98 -0.31 10.70
C ILE A 57 0.69 -1.12 10.87
N ASP A 58 0.83 -2.34 11.38
CA ASP A 58 -0.28 -3.15 11.82
C ASP A 58 -0.63 -2.85 13.29
N ASP A 59 -1.35 -3.74 13.99
CA ASP A 59 -1.82 -3.56 15.36
C ASP A 59 -0.66 -3.59 16.40
N GLY A 60 0.34 -2.72 16.21
CA GLY A 60 1.48 -2.50 17.08
C GLY A 60 2.85 -2.80 16.48
N ASN A 61 2.96 -3.39 15.29
CA ASN A 61 4.26 -3.67 14.65
C ASN A 61 4.43 -2.91 13.32
N GLU A 62 5.62 -2.35 13.13
CA GLU A 62 6.05 -1.76 11.87
C GLU A 62 6.64 -2.85 10.97
N LEU A 63 6.20 -2.91 9.72
CA LEU A 63 6.75 -3.77 8.67
C LEU A 63 7.19 -2.91 7.49
N SER A 64 8.40 -3.17 6.99
CA SER A 64 8.99 -2.50 5.83
C SER A 64 9.33 -3.53 4.76
N GLU A 65 8.93 -3.27 3.50
CA GLU A 65 9.28 -4.09 2.33
C GLU A 65 9.90 -3.26 1.19
#